data_AF-A0A7C0VVH6-F1
#
_entry.id   AF-A0A7C0VVH6-F1
#
_cell.length_a   1.000
_cell.length_b   1.000
_cell.length_c   1.000
_cell.angle_alpha   90.00
_cell.angle_beta   90.00
_cell.angle_gamma   90.00
#
_symmetry.space_group_name_H-M   'P 1'
#
loop_
_entity.id
_entity.type
_entity.pdbx_description
1 polymer ?
#
loop_
_entity_poly.entity_id
_entity_poly.type
_entity_poly.pdbx_seq_one_letter_code
_entity_poly.pdbx_strand_id
1 'polypeptide(L)'
;MHGVWTHGLRAPDGDRHPRFDWQTLIIPTGIAIHIRIPDLAAMLLPRSVLGHKHGIVLGNLVGLINSDYQGQVFVSCWNRSDTPCTIDGYRKAARYQEPNEQRL
;
A
#
# COMPACT_ATOMS: atom_id res chain seq x y z
N MET A 1 0.59 6.31 -21.52
CA MET A 1 1.85 6.96 -21.09
C MET A 1 2.45 6.11 -19.98
N HIS A 2 3.62 5.53 -20.22
CA HIS A 2 4.31 4.67 -19.26
C HIS A 2 5.02 5.53 -18.20
N GLY A 3 4.76 5.27 -16.92
CA GLY A 3 5.44 5.99 -15.84
C GLY A 3 5.27 5.30 -14.50
N VAL A 4 6.17 4.37 -14.18
CA VAL A 4 6.35 3.94 -12.78
C VAL A 4 7.11 5.07 -12.08
N TRP A 5 6.41 5.87 -11.27
CA TRP A 5 7.04 6.95 -10.52
C TRP A 5 7.71 6.43 -9.24
N THR A 6 9.05 6.36 -9.24
CA THR A 6 9.88 6.12 -8.05
C THR A 6 10.63 7.40 -7.65
N HIS A 7 9.96 8.38 -7.04
CA HIS A 7 10.64 9.38 -6.23
C HIS A 7 10.56 8.98 -4.76
N GLY A 8 11.74 8.92 -4.13
CA GLY A 8 11.96 8.50 -2.75
C GLY A 8 11.46 9.57 -1.79
N LEU A 9 10.51 9.18 -0.94
CA LEU A 9 10.14 9.93 0.26
C LEU A 9 10.71 9.15 1.45
N ARG A 10 11.58 9.82 2.21
CA ARG A 10 12.15 9.33 3.46
C ARG A 10 11.12 9.51 4.57
N ALA A 11 11.06 8.57 5.51
CA ALA A 11 10.25 8.75 6.71
C ALA A 11 10.71 10.02 7.47
N PRO A 12 9.80 10.76 8.15
CA PRO A 12 10.16 11.99 8.86
C PRO A 12 11.16 11.79 10.00
N ASP A 13 11.23 10.57 10.55
CA ASP A 13 12.15 10.20 11.61
C ASP A 13 13.30 9.36 11.04
N GLY A 14 14.52 9.89 11.11
CA GLY A 14 15.73 9.26 10.61
C GLY A 14 15.86 7.78 11.00
N ASP A 15 15.94 6.92 9.97
CA ASP A 15 16.46 5.55 9.98
C ASP A 15 15.93 4.56 11.04
N ARG A 16 14.74 4.78 11.63
CA ARG A 16 14.03 3.75 12.39
C ARG A 16 12.83 3.24 11.62
N HIS A 17 13.07 2.27 10.75
CA HIS A 17 11.99 1.44 10.22
C HIS A 17 11.32 0.70 11.39
N PRO A 18 10.01 0.90 11.64
CA PRO A 18 9.35 0.25 12.75
C PRO A 18 9.49 -1.27 12.60
N ARG A 19 10.10 -1.91 13.60
CA ARG A 19 9.95 -3.34 13.81
C ARG A 19 8.60 -3.56 14.45
N PHE A 20 7.79 -4.41 13.85
CA PHE A 20 6.47 -4.73 14.39
C PHE A 20 6.20 -6.22 14.36
N ASP A 21 5.62 -6.67 15.46
CA ASP A 21 5.21 -8.05 15.71
C ASP A 21 3.80 -8.28 15.12
N TRP A 22 2.99 -9.14 15.73
CA TRP A 22 1.60 -9.48 15.38
C TRP A 22 0.59 -8.32 15.47
N GLN A 23 0.90 -7.18 14.89
CA GLN A 23 0.09 -5.97 14.97
C GLN A 23 -0.11 -5.35 13.59
N THR A 24 -1.08 -4.44 13.53
CA THR A 24 -1.36 -3.63 12.34
C THR A 24 -0.75 -2.25 12.52
N LEU A 25 -0.01 -1.78 11.52
CA LEU A 25 0.49 -0.42 11.42
C LEU A 25 -0.16 0.30 10.24
N ILE A 26 -0.55 1.56 10.45
CA ILE A 26 -1.03 2.43 9.37
C ILE A 26 0.16 3.20 8.82
N ILE A 27 0.54 2.91 7.57
CA ILE A 27 1.69 3.54 6.91
C ILE A 27 1.18 4.59 5.92
N PRO A 28 1.46 5.89 6.12
CA PRO A 28 1.17 6.92 5.13
C PRO A 28 2.03 6.72 3.89
N THR A 29 1.43 6.79 2.69
CA THR A 29 2.19 6.63 1.45
C THR A 29 2.84 7.93 0.96
N GLY A 30 2.38 9.09 1.42
CA GLY A 30 2.72 10.37 0.80
C GLY A 30 2.10 10.59 -0.58
N ILE A 31 1.20 9.71 -1.01
CA ILE A 31 0.56 9.74 -2.34
C ILE A 31 -0.95 9.98 -2.15
N ALA A 32 -1.49 10.94 -2.90
CA ALA A 32 -2.92 11.09 -3.12
C ALA A 32 -3.24 10.77 -4.59
N ILE A 33 -4.37 10.13 -4.83
CA ILE A 33 -4.85 9.74 -6.17
C ILE A 33 -6.29 10.23 -6.29
N HIS A 34 -6.66 10.71 -7.48
CA HIS A 34 -8.02 11.08 -7.83
C HIS A 34 -8.36 10.51 -9.21
N ILE A 35 -9.18 9.46 -9.26
CA ILE A 35 -9.45 8.68 -10.48
C ILE A 35 -10.43 9.42 -11.41
N ARG A 36 -11.35 10.23 -10.87
CA ARG A 36 -12.27 11.14 -11.59
C ARG A 36 -13.26 10.51 -12.57
N ILE A 37 -13.18 9.21 -12.82
CA ILE A 37 -14.13 8.47 -13.66
C ILE A 37 -15.14 7.81 -12.73
N PRO A 38 -16.43 8.21 -12.76
CA PRO A 38 -17.48 7.57 -11.98
C PRO A 38 -17.50 6.05 -12.22
N ASP A 39 -17.91 5.31 -11.18
CA ASP A 39 -18.04 3.84 -11.20
C ASP A 39 -16.72 3.06 -11.42
N LEU A 40 -15.60 3.76 -11.43
CA LEU A 40 -14.27 3.19 -11.53
C LEU A 40 -13.58 3.22 -10.16
N ALA A 41 -12.90 2.14 -9.80
CA ALA A 41 -12.15 2.05 -8.56
C ALA A 41 -10.80 1.36 -8.78
N ALA A 42 -9.81 1.79 -8.03
CA ALA A 42 -8.50 1.16 -8.02
C ALA A 42 -8.35 0.23 -6.82
N MET A 43 -7.43 -0.73 -6.94
CA MET A 43 -7.19 -1.71 -5.88
C MET A 43 -5.78 -1.57 -5.33
N LEU A 44 -5.66 -1.56 -4.01
CA LEU A 44 -4.43 -1.79 -3.28
C LEU A 44 -4.37 -3.26 -2.87
N LEU A 45 -3.34 -3.97 -3.32
CA LEU A 45 -3.17 -5.40 -3.15
C LEU A 45 -1.90 -5.72 -2.33
N PRO A 46 -1.91 -6.78 -1.50
CA PRO A 46 -0.70 -7.27 -0.87
C PRO A 46 0.36 -7.68 -1.91
N ARG A 47 1.65 -7.51 -1.60
CA ARG A 47 2.72 -8.06 -2.44
C ARG A 47 2.91 -9.54 -2.16
N SER A 48 2.76 -10.37 -3.20
CA SER A 48 2.75 -11.85 -3.08
C SER A 48 3.93 -12.43 -2.32
N VAL A 49 5.16 -12.01 -2.62
CA VAL A 49 6.38 -12.52 -1.94
C VAL A 49 6.40 -12.12 -0.46
N LEU A 50 5.97 -10.90 -0.13
CA LEU A 50 5.96 -10.44 1.26
C LEU A 50 4.87 -11.14 2.07
N GLY A 51 3.70 -11.35 1.46
CA GLY A 51 2.59 -12.09 2.08
C GLY A 51 2.91 -13.57 2.26
N HIS A 52 3.57 -14.21 1.30
CA HIS A 52 3.89 -15.64 1.36
C HIS A 52 5.11 -15.94 2.25
N LYS A 53 6.23 -15.23 2.06
CA LYS A 53 7.49 -15.53 2.76
C LYS A 53 7.61 -14.87 4.13
N HIS A 54 6.96 -13.74 4.34
CA HIS A 54 7.15 -12.91 5.55
C HIS A 54 5.85 -12.65 6.31
N GLY A 55 4.72 -13.19 5.85
CA GLY A 55 3.43 -12.98 6.51
C GLY A 55 2.98 -11.52 6.53
N ILE A 56 3.45 -10.66 5.62
CA ILE A 56 3.03 -9.26 5.59
C ILE A 56 1.91 -9.08 4.59
N VAL A 57 0.75 -8.65 5.07
CA VAL A 57 -0.46 -8.47 4.29
C VAL A 57 -1.07 -7.09 4.54
N LEU A 58 -2.15 -6.79 3.81
CA LEU A 58 -3.02 -5.69 4.17
C LEU A 58 -3.97 -6.13 5.29
N GLY A 59 -4.10 -5.33 6.34
CA GLY A 59 -5.03 -5.60 7.46
C GLY A 59 -6.49 -5.60 7.01
N ASN A 60 -6.82 -4.82 5.98
CA ASN A 60 -8.12 -4.83 5.31
C ASN A 60 -8.16 -5.79 4.10
N LEU A 61 -7.14 -6.63 3.91
CA LEU A 61 -6.93 -7.60 2.82
C LEU A 61 -6.77 -6.98 1.42
N VAL A 62 -7.73 -6.17 0.99
CA VAL A 62 -7.75 -5.42 -0.26
C VAL A 62 -8.23 -4.02 0.04
N GLY A 63 -7.45 -3.01 -0.36
CA GLY A 63 -7.88 -1.62 -0.31
C GLY A 63 -8.61 -1.24 -1.58
N LEU A 64 -9.84 -0.73 -1.48
CA LEU A 64 -10.54 -0.12 -2.61
C LEU A 64 -10.34 1.40 -2.54
N ILE A 65 -9.98 2.02 -3.66
CA ILE A 65 -9.86 3.47 -3.80
C ILE A 65 -10.95 3.92 -4.77
N ASN A 66 -11.96 4.62 -4.24
CA ASN A 66 -13.10 5.10 -5.00
C ASN A 66 -12.72 6.25 -5.94
N SER A 67 -13.57 6.48 -6.95
CA SER A 67 -13.32 7.49 -7.98
C SER A 67 -13.22 8.93 -7.47
N ASP A 68 -13.97 9.22 -6.41
CA ASP A 68 -14.13 10.52 -5.75
C ASP A 68 -13.18 10.72 -4.56
N TYR A 69 -12.39 9.71 -4.22
CA TYR A 69 -11.38 9.82 -3.18
C TYR A 69 -10.27 10.78 -3.61
N GLN A 70 -9.88 11.68 -2.71
CA GLN A 70 -8.84 12.70 -2.94
C GLN A 70 -7.82 12.77 -1.79
N GLY A 71 -8.00 11.95 -0.76
CA GLY A 71 -7.11 11.90 0.39
C GLY A 71 -5.79 11.20 0.08
N GLN A 72 -4.88 11.26 1.05
CA GLN A 72 -3.67 10.45 1.02
C GLN A 72 -4.03 8.96 1.17
N VAL A 73 -3.47 8.11 0.31
CA VAL A 73 -3.58 6.67 0.43
C VAL A 73 -2.76 6.18 1.63
N PHE A 74 -3.35 5.29 2.43
CA PHE A 74 -2.69 4.62 3.53
C PHE A 74 -2.57 3.13 3.27
N VAL A 75 -1.51 2.52 3.77
CA VAL A 75 -1.34 1.06 3.79
C VAL A 75 -1.62 0.59 5.21
N SER A 76 -2.73 -0.12 5.41
CA SER A 76 -2.98 -0.88 6.64
C SER A 76 -2.11 -2.13 6.61
N CYS A 77 -0.91 -2.09 7.16
CA CYS A 77 0.04 -3.19 7.08
C CYS A 77 -0.07 -4.11 8.28
N TRP A 78 -0.35 -5.38 8.07
CA TRP A 78 -0.46 -6.39 9.12
C TRP A 78 0.63 -7.45 8.96
N ASN A 79 1.38 -7.69 10.04
CA ASN A 79 2.25 -8.84 10.16
C ASN A 79 1.48 -9.99 10.82
N ARG A 80 1.14 -11.00 10.01
CA ARG A 80 0.45 -12.23 10.43
C ARG A 80 1.43 -13.39 10.66
N SER A 81 2.70 -13.08 10.97
CA SER A 81 3.72 -14.05 11.34
C SER A 81 4.20 -13.84 12.77
N ASP A 82 4.86 -14.86 13.33
CA ASP A 82 5.52 -14.83 14.64
C ASP A 82 6.87 -14.13 14.65
N THR A 83 7.32 -13.70 13.48
CA THR A 83 8.63 -13.09 13.32
C THR A 83 8.47 -11.58 13.17
N PRO A 84 9.17 -10.76 13.98
CA PRO A 84 9.17 -9.31 13.83
C PRO A 84 9.65 -8.90 12.43
N CYS A 85 8.93 -7.98 11.78
CA CYS A 85 9.27 -7.51 10.44
C CYS A 85 9.71 -6.04 10.46
N THR A 86 10.70 -5.70 9.63
CA THR A 86 11.11 -4.33 9.34
C THR A 86 10.67 -3.96 7.94
N ILE A 87 9.83 -2.93 7.80
CA ILE A 87 9.41 -2.42 6.49
C ILE A 87 10.18 -1.17 6.11
N ASP A 88 10.89 -1.27 4.99
CA ASP A 88 11.60 -0.17 4.35
C ASP A 88 10.67 0.53 3.34
N GLY A 89 9.70 1.27 3.88
CA GLY A 89 8.73 2.07 3.14
C GLY A 89 7.54 1.31 2.54
N TYR A 90 6.49 2.05 2.18
CA TYR A 90 5.21 1.52 1.69
C TYR A 90 5.30 0.73 0.38
N ARG A 91 6.33 0.98 -0.47
CA ARG A 91 6.53 0.33 -1.78
C ARG A 91 6.76 -1.19 -1.68
N LYS A 92 7.20 -1.67 -0.52
CA LYS A 92 7.38 -3.11 -0.26
C LYS A 92 6.11 -3.76 0.29
N ALA A 93 5.20 -2.99 0.91
CA ALA A 93 4.02 -3.54 1.59
C ALA A 93 2.86 -3.84 0.63
N ALA A 94 2.64 -3.00 -0.39
CA ALA A 94 1.49 -3.11 -1.27
C ALA A 94 1.79 -2.79 -2.74
N ARG A 95 0.90 -3.21 -3.63
CA ARG A 95 0.85 -2.85 -5.06
C ARG A 95 -0.46 -2.14 -5.36
N TYR A 96 -0.38 -1.02 -6.05
CA TYR A 96 -1.53 -0.38 -6.69
C TYR A 96 -1.82 -1.06 -8.04
N GLN A 97 -3.07 -1.40 -8.27
CA GLN A 97 -3.58 -1.85 -9.56
C GLN A 97 -4.51 -0.78 -10.11
N GLU A 98 -4.14 -0.25 -11.27
CA GLU A 98 -4.95 0.70 -12.01
C GLU A 98 -6.29 0.07 -12.40
N PRO A 99 -7.37 0.87 -12.41
CA PRO A 99 -8.62 0.41 -12.96
C PRO A 99 -8.49 0.14 -14.46
N ASN A 100 -9.19 -0.87 -14.97
CA ASN A 100 -9.17 -1.19 -16.39
C ASN A 100 -10.33 -0.47 -17.12
N GLU A 101 -10.00 0.62 -17.82
CA GLU A 101 -10.95 1.42 -18.61
C GLU A 101 -11.52 0.64 -19.82
N GLN A 102 -10.85 -0.42 -20.28
CA GLN A 102 -11.28 -1.21 -21.45
C GLN A 102 -12.35 -2.26 -21.13
N ARG A 103 -12.87 -2.28 -19.89
CA ARG A 103 -13.85 -3.26 -19.42
C ARG A 103 -15.23 -2.64 -19.13
N LEU A 104 -15.44 -1.39 -19.56
CA LEU A 104 -16.71 -0.67 -19.54
C LEU A 104 -17.41 -0.78 -20.90
#